data_AF-A0A377YXA9-F1
#
_entry.id   AF-A0A377YXA9-F1
#
_cell.length_a   1.000
_cell.length_b   1.000
_cell.length_c   1.000
_cell.angle_alpha   90.00
_cell.angle_beta   90.00
_cell.angle_gamma   90.00
#
_symmetry.space_group_name_H-M   'P 1'
#
loop_
_entity.id
_entity.type
_entity.pdbx_description
1 polymer ?
#
loop_
_entity_poly.entity_id
_entity_poly.type
_entity_poly.pdbx_seq_one_letter_code
_entity_poly.pdbx_strand_id
1 'polypeptide(L)'
;MGVKFWDENVKIPAEEVTVRFEQGHPVALNGKTFADDVEMMLEANRIGGRHGLGMSDQIENRIIEAKSAAFMKLRGWRCCILPTSVC
;
A
#
# COMPACT_ATOMS: atom_id res chain seq x y z
N MET A 1 9.21 -6.82 5.47
CA MET A 1 9.91 -6.28 4.28
C MET A 1 9.24 -6.85 3.05
N GLY A 2 8.90 -6.05 2.03
CA GLY A 2 8.23 -6.56 0.82
C GLY A 2 9.18 -6.68 -0.37
N VAL A 3 8.66 -7.20 -1.48
CA VAL A 3 9.49 -7.69 -2.60
C VAL A 3 10.21 -6.59 -3.39
N LYS A 4 11.31 -6.97 -4.05
CA LYS A 4 12.02 -6.16 -5.05
C LYS A 4 11.29 -6.28 -6.40
N PHE A 5 10.20 -5.53 -6.57
CA PHE A 5 9.37 -5.63 -7.78
C PHE A 5 10.07 -5.22 -9.07
N TRP A 6 11.21 -4.52 -8.97
CA TRP A 6 12.03 -4.09 -10.12
C TRP A 6 13.03 -5.16 -10.58
N ASP A 7 13.19 -6.27 -9.85
CA ASP A 7 14.06 -7.37 -10.23
C ASP A 7 13.27 -8.37 -11.08
N GLU A 8 13.66 -8.53 -12.35
CA GLU A 8 12.99 -9.40 -13.33
C GLU A 8 12.97 -10.88 -12.90
N ASN A 9 13.84 -11.29 -11.98
CA ASN A 9 13.87 -12.65 -11.44
C ASN A 9 12.75 -12.90 -10.41
N VAL A 10 12.13 -11.84 -9.89
CA VAL A 10 11.07 -11.93 -8.89
C VAL A 10 9.72 -12.05 -9.59
N LYS A 11 9.16 -13.26 -9.60
CA LYS A 11 7.82 -13.51 -10.14
C LYS A 11 6.75 -13.03 -9.15
N ILE A 12 5.93 -12.09 -9.57
CA ILE A 12 4.80 -11.56 -8.80
C ILE A 12 3.51 -11.89 -9.59
N PRO A 13 2.72 -12.90 -9.17
CA PRO A 13 1.44 -13.18 -9.81
C PRO A 13 0.43 -12.06 -9.50
N ALA A 14 -0.49 -11.79 -10.41
CA ALA A 14 -1.60 -10.87 -10.14
C ALA A 14 -2.46 -11.40 -8.98
N GLU A 15 -2.92 -10.51 -8.11
CA GLU A 15 -3.76 -10.83 -6.95
C GLU A 15 -4.91 -9.84 -6.89
N GLU A 16 -6.13 -10.35 -7.01
CA GLU A 16 -7.34 -9.52 -6.90
C GLU A 16 -7.63 -9.24 -5.43
N VAL A 17 -7.80 -7.96 -5.09
CA VAL A 17 -8.01 -7.51 -3.71
C VAL A 17 -9.28 -6.67 -3.63
N THR A 18 -10.21 -7.08 -2.78
CA THR A 18 -11.43 -6.32 -2.51
C THR A 18 -11.29 -5.51 -1.24
N VAL A 19 -11.49 -4.19 -1.31
CA VAL A 19 -11.51 -3.30 -0.14
C VAL A 19 -12.92 -2.76 0.05
N ARG A 20 -13.49 -2.94 1.24
CA ARG A 20 -14.83 -2.43 1.57
C ARG A 20 -14.72 -1.19 2.44
N PHE A 21 -15.42 -0.14 2.03
CA PHE A 21 -15.51 1.13 2.75
C PHE A 21 -16.90 1.34 3.32
N GLU A 22 -16.96 1.92 4.52
CA GLU A 22 -18.16 2.48 5.11
C GLU A 22 -17.86 3.91 5.55
N GLN A 23 -18.64 4.88 5.04
CA GLN A 23 -18.49 6.30 5.37
C GLN A 23 -17.05 6.85 5.20
N GLY A 24 -16.30 6.34 4.22
CA GLY A 24 -14.91 6.74 3.96
C GLY A 24 -13.87 6.00 4.79
N HIS A 25 -14.28 5.11 5.70
CA HIS A 25 -13.40 4.26 6.48
C HIS A 25 -13.32 2.85 5.89
N PRO A 26 -12.12 2.31 5.64
CA PRO A 26 -11.98 0.91 5.26
C PRO A 26 -12.38 0.02 6.45
N VAL A 27 -13.26 -0.95 6.21
CA VAL A 27 -13.81 -1.84 7.26
C VAL A 27 -13.54 -3.33 6.98
N ALA A 28 -13.25 -3.69 5.73
CA ALA A 28 -12.94 -5.07 5.36
C ALA A 28 -11.97 -5.19 4.18
N LEU A 29 -11.18 -6.26 4.20
CA LEU A 29 -10.28 -6.67 3.11
C LEU A 29 -10.61 -8.12 2.72
N ASN A 30 -10.82 -8.39 1.43
CA ASN A 30 -11.16 -9.72 0.89
C ASN A 30 -12.32 -10.41 1.64
N GLY A 31 -13.35 -9.63 1.98
CA GLY A 31 -14.52 -10.10 2.73
C GLY A 31 -14.30 -10.28 4.24
N LYS A 32 -13.06 -10.15 4.75
CA LYS A 32 -12.75 -10.20 6.18
C LYS A 32 -12.92 -8.83 6.82
N THR A 33 -13.88 -8.71 7.73
CA THR A 33 -14.10 -7.49 8.53
C THR A 33 -13.09 -7.43 9.68
N PHE A 34 -12.58 -6.23 9.94
CA PHE A 34 -11.68 -5.95 11.03
C PHE A 34 -12.35 -5.00 12.01
N ALA A 35 -12.25 -5.30 13.31
CA ALA A 35 -12.73 -4.41 14.37
C ALA A 35 -11.62 -3.47 14.88
N ASP A 36 -10.36 -3.78 14.57
CA ASP A 36 -9.19 -2.98 14.91
C ASP A 36 -8.53 -2.47 13.62
N ASP A 37 -8.41 -1.15 13.52
CA ASP A 37 -7.80 -0.45 12.40
C ASP A 37 -6.32 -0.83 12.22
N VAL A 38 -5.61 -1.12 13.32
CA VAL A 38 -4.20 -1.49 13.28
C VAL A 38 -4.03 -2.84 12.59
N GLU A 39 -4.81 -3.84 12.98
CA GLU A 39 -4.78 -5.17 12.36
C GLU A 39 -5.18 -5.14 10.88
N MET A 40 -6.19 -4.34 10.54
CA MET A 40 -6.57 -4.14 9.14
C MET A 40 -5.41 -3.52 8.34
N MET A 41 -4.77 -2.49 8.88
CA MET A 41 -3.66 -1.80 8.22
C MET A 41 -2.42 -2.69 8.09
N LEU A 42 -2.16 -3.55 9.08
CA LEU A 42 -1.12 -4.57 9.01
C LEU A 42 -1.41 -5.59 7.90
N GLU A 43 -2.67 -6.01 7.74
CA GLU A 43 -3.04 -6.92 6.66
C GLU A 43 -2.92 -6.26 5.29
N ALA A 44 -3.39 -5.01 5.14
CA ALA A 44 -3.20 -4.22 3.92
C ALA A 44 -1.70 -4.07 3.57
N ASN A 45 -0.84 -3.89 4.58
CA ASN A 45 0.60 -3.85 4.41
C ASN A 45 1.20 -5.20 3.96
N ARG A 46 0.65 -6.33 4.39
CA ARG A 46 1.07 -7.66 3.93
C ARG A 46 0.71 -7.86 2.46
N ILE A 47 -0.52 -7.50 2.08
CA ILE A 47 -1.02 -7.57 0.69
C ILE A 47 -0.17 -6.68 -0.22
N GLY A 48 -0.12 -5.36 0.03
CA GLY A 48 0.74 -4.45 -0.75
C GLY A 48 2.24 -4.74 -0.61
N GLY A 49 2.62 -5.50 0.42
CA GLY A 49 3.92 -6.11 0.64
C GLY A 49 4.40 -6.97 -0.53
N ARG A 50 3.52 -7.87 -0.96
CA ARG A 50 3.78 -8.90 -1.99
C ARG A 50 3.96 -8.33 -3.38
N HIS A 51 3.36 -7.17 -3.66
CA HIS A 51 3.36 -6.55 -4.99
C HIS A 51 4.29 -5.34 -5.11
N GLY A 52 4.92 -4.92 -4.01
CA GLY A 52 5.75 -3.70 -4.03
C GLY A 52 4.95 -2.40 -4.17
N LEU A 53 3.63 -2.45 -3.97
CA LEU A 53 2.71 -1.33 -4.12
C LEU A 53 3.08 -0.16 -3.20
N GLY A 54 3.02 1.06 -3.73
CA GLY A 54 3.24 2.29 -2.96
C GLY A 54 4.70 2.64 -2.69
N MET A 55 5.65 2.12 -3.48
CA MET A 55 7.00 2.71 -3.53
C MET A 55 7.01 3.95 -4.42
N SER A 56 7.63 5.03 -3.93
CA SER A 56 7.84 6.27 -4.68
C SER A 56 9.21 6.83 -4.36
N ASP A 57 9.86 7.39 -5.37
CA ASP A 57 11.01 8.26 -5.21
C ASP A 57 10.48 9.70 -5.26
N GLN A 58 10.74 10.49 -4.22
CA GLN A 58 10.26 11.85 -4.11
C GLN A 58 11.41 12.79 -3.79
N ILE A 59 11.45 13.91 -4.53
CA ILE A 59 12.28 15.07 -4.19
C ILE A 59 11.34 16.10 -3.56
N GLU A 60 11.44 16.23 -2.25
CA GLU A 60 10.58 17.13 -1.47
C GLU A 60 11.38 18.33 -0.94
N ASN A 61 10.67 19.43 -0.74
CA ASN A 61 11.22 20.61 -0.11
C ASN A 61 11.08 20.46 1.41
N ARG A 62 12.19 20.53 2.14
CA ARG A 62 12.19 20.55 3.61
C ARG A 62 11.75 21.92 4.11
N ILE A 63 11.27 21.96 5.37
CA ILE A 63 10.89 23.19 6.07
C ILE A 63 12.02 24.23 6.07
N ILE A 64 13.27 23.77 6.11
CA ILE A 64 14.48 24.61 6.05
C ILE A 64 14.83 25.11 4.62
N GLU A 65 13.88 25.04 3.69
CA GLU A 65 14.02 25.44 2.28
C GLU A 65 15.13 24.70 1.50
N ALA A 66 15.57 23.55 2.01
CA ALA A 66 16.49 22.66 1.32
C ALA A 66 15.74 21.52 0.64
N LYS A 67 16.16 21.11 -0.56
CA LYS A 67 15.64 19.90 -1.21
C LYS A 67 16.25 18.65 -0.60
N SER A 68 15.45 17.59 -0.47
CA SER A 68 15.94 16.25 -0.18
C SER A 68 15.28 15.21 -1.07
N ALA A 69 16.06 14.22 -1.47
CA ALA A 69 15.55 13.03 -2.14
C ALA A 69 15.36 11.92 -1.10
N ALA A 70 14.20 11.26 -1.14
CA ALA A 70 13.88 10.15 -0.26
C ALA A 70 13.09 9.07 -1.00
N PHE A 71 13.38 7.82 -0.64
CA PHE A 71 12.63 6.67 -1.11
C PHE A 71 11.55 6.30 -0.10
N MET A 72 10.28 6.49 -0.46
CA MET A 72 9.13 6.26 0.42
C MET A 72 8.38 4.96 0.07
N LYS A 73 7.71 4.40 1.08
CA LYS A 73 6.99 3.12 1.00
C LYS A 73 5.69 3.17 1.80
N LEU A 74 4.57 3.33 1.09
CA LEU A 74 3.23 3.47 1.65
C LEU A 74 2.31 2.35 1.14
N ARG A 75 2.49 1.12 1.63
CA ARG A 75 1.86 -0.09 1.05
C ARG A 75 0.37 -0.20 1.34
N GLY A 76 0.00 -0.33 2.61
CA GLY A 76 -1.40 -0.48 3.03
C GLY A 76 -2.21 0.78 2.74
N TRP A 77 -1.61 1.96 2.91
CA TRP A 77 -2.27 3.23 2.59
C TRP A 77 -2.53 3.33 1.09
N ARG A 78 -1.56 2.97 0.24
CA ARG A 78 -1.78 2.93 -1.21
C ARG A 78 -2.86 1.90 -1.60
N CYS A 79 -2.92 0.76 -0.92
CA CYS A 79 -3.94 -0.26 -1.15
C CYS A 79 -5.35 0.25 -0.81
N CYS A 80 -5.50 1.01 0.28
CA CYS A 80 -6.80 1.54 0.70
C CYS A 80 -7.24 2.76 -0.14
N ILE A 81 -6.33 3.62 -0.59
CA ILE A 81 -6.72 4.82 -1.37
C ILE A 81 -7.00 4.54 -2.85
N LEU A 82 -6.62 3.38 -3.37
CA LEU A 82 -6.92 3.03 -4.76
C LEU A 82 -8.41 2.68 -4.88
N PRO A 83 -9.13 3.25 -5.87
CA PRO A 83 -10.51 2.87 -6.12
C PRO A 83 -10.58 1.38 -6.43
N THR A 84 -11.69 0.76 -6.02
CA THR A 84 -11.99 -0.68 -5.89
C THR A 84 -11.82 -1.57 -7.14
N SER A 85 -11.19 -1.09 -8.21
CA SER A 85 -11.15 -1.75 -9.52
C SER A 85 -9.77 -1.91 -10.16
N VAL A 86 -8.66 -1.63 -9.45
CA VAL A 86 -7.31 -1.74 -10.05
C VAL A 86 -6.31 -2.38 -9.09
N CYS A 87 -6.27 -3.72 -9.04
CA CYS A 87 -5.11 -4.57 -8.74
C CYS A 87 -5.40 -5.99 -9.25
#